data_AF-D6PCT6-F1
#
_entry.id   AF-D6PCT6-F1
#
_cell.length_a   1.000
_cell.length_b   1.000
_cell.length_c   1.000
_cell.angle_alpha   90.00
_cell.angle_beta   90.00
_cell.angle_gamma   90.00
#
_symmetry.space_group_name_H-M   'P 1'
#
loop_
_entity.id
_entity.type
_entity.pdbx_description
1 polymer ?
#
loop_
_entity_poly.entity_id
_entity_poly.type
_entity_poly.pdbx_seq_one_letter_code
_entity_poly.pdbx_strand_id
1 'polypeptide(L)'
;MVTSFQSDDAREFIVEEFADRNWLNTFTVMIVPFLGNAYSIFLFRQFFMQMPGDLWQAARIDGASHFQYFTRVVVPLNLPAFAIIGLLSFIWSWNSFMWPRLTQIDQTGHFTLPVGIDAFTRAQGVELHLLMAAATITVLPVLALYMGSLRLFISSAARIGIKS
;
A
#
# COMPACT_ATOMS: atom_id res chain seq x y z
N MET A 1 -32.43 -0.20 15.00
CA MET A 1 -31.65 0.01 16.24
C MET A 1 -30.22 -0.51 16.06
N VAL A 2 -29.52 -0.10 14.98
CA VAL A 2 -28.14 -0.52 14.64
C VAL A 2 -27.43 0.62 13.89
N THR A 3 -27.47 1.84 14.43
CA THR A 3 -26.87 3.00 13.76
C THR A 3 -26.04 3.91 14.67
N SER A 4 -25.83 3.60 15.96
CA SER A 4 -25.09 4.50 16.87
C SER A 4 -23.60 4.21 17.03
N PHE A 5 -23.05 3.16 16.43
CA PHE A 5 -21.60 2.90 16.43
C PHE A 5 -20.92 3.74 15.32
N GLN A 6 -21.05 5.06 15.35
CA GLN A 6 -20.96 5.87 14.11
C GLN A 6 -19.69 6.70 13.92
N SER A 7 -18.90 6.99 14.96
CA SER A 7 -17.53 7.53 14.81
C SER A 7 -16.81 7.63 16.14
N ASP A 8 -17.56 7.94 17.19
CA ASP A 8 -16.99 8.28 18.49
C ASP A 8 -16.55 7.02 19.22
N ASP A 9 -17.37 5.96 19.23
CA ASP A 9 -17.01 4.64 19.75
C ASP A 9 -15.76 4.05 19.10
N ALA A 10 -15.59 4.25 17.78
CA ALA A 10 -14.42 3.77 17.05
C ALA A 10 -13.16 4.57 17.39
N ARG A 11 -13.31 5.87 17.68
CA ARG A 11 -12.21 6.73 18.14
C ARG A 11 -11.81 6.38 19.57
N GLU A 12 -12.79 6.15 20.45
CA GLU A 12 -12.55 5.72 21.83
C GLU A 12 -11.79 4.39 21.86
N PHE A 13 -12.23 3.38 21.10
CA PHE A 13 -11.53 2.10 21.00
C PHE A 13 -10.07 2.24 20.54
N ILE A 14 -9.82 3.07 19.49
CA ILE A 14 -8.46 3.30 18.97
C ILE A 14 -7.60 4.03 20.01
N VAL A 15 -8.16 5.01 20.71
CA VAL A 15 -7.44 5.73 21.75
C VAL A 15 -7.09 4.78 22.88
N GLU A 16 -8.02 3.98 23.39
CA GLU A 16 -7.74 3.02 24.46
C GLU A 16 -6.68 1.98 24.07
N GLU A 17 -6.80 1.35 22.91
CA GLU A 17 -5.89 0.27 22.49
C GLU A 17 -4.46 0.76 22.19
N PHE A 18 -4.32 1.95 21.59
CA PHE A 18 -3.02 2.46 21.13
C PHE A 18 -2.41 3.56 22.02
N ALA A 19 -3.19 4.24 22.87
CA ALA A 19 -2.65 5.20 23.85
C ALA A 19 -1.83 4.49 24.93
N ASP A 20 -2.30 3.32 25.39
CA ASP A 20 -1.59 2.51 26.38
C ASP A 20 -0.17 2.12 25.94
N ARG A 21 0.05 2.04 24.63
CA ARG A 21 1.36 1.72 24.02
C ARG A 21 2.16 2.96 23.59
N ASN A 22 1.63 4.16 23.79
CA ASN A 22 2.19 5.42 23.32
C ASN A 22 2.48 5.43 21.80
N TRP A 23 1.68 4.70 21.02
CA TRP A 23 1.83 4.57 19.55
C TRP A 23 1.03 5.62 18.78
N LEU A 24 0.11 6.31 19.46
CA LEU A 24 -0.63 7.43 18.90
C LEU A 24 0.32 8.49 18.35
N ASN A 25 -0.09 9.18 17.29
CA ASN A 25 0.71 10.19 16.58
C ASN A 25 2.03 9.69 15.95
N THR A 26 2.29 8.37 15.89
CA THR A 26 3.53 7.81 15.33
C THR A 26 3.30 7.11 13.98
N PHE A 27 4.29 7.05 13.09
CA PHE A 27 4.17 6.26 11.85
C PHE A 27 3.93 4.75 12.11
N THR A 28 4.32 4.24 13.28
CA THR A 28 4.14 2.84 13.67
C THR A 28 2.67 2.41 13.64
N VAL A 29 1.75 3.20 14.22
CA VAL A 29 0.31 2.88 14.22
C VAL A 29 -0.30 2.97 12.82
N MET A 30 0.35 3.71 11.91
CA MET A 30 -0.09 3.82 10.52
C MET A 30 0.39 2.66 9.65
N ILE A 31 1.50 2.01 9.99
CA ILE A 31 2.12 0.96 9.15
C ILE A 31 1.72 -0.43 9.64
N VAL A 32 1.86 -0.69 10.94
CA VAL A 32 1.74 -2.04 11.52
C VAL A 32 0.43 -2.75 11.18
N PRO A 33 -0.75 -2.11 11.25
CA PRO A 33 -2.02 -2.77 10.94
C PRO A 33 -2.13 -3.24 9.48
N PHE A 34 -1.42 -2.58 8.56
CA PHE A 34 -1.50 -2.85 7.13
C PHE A 34 -0.36 -3.71 6.59
N LEU A 35 0.57 -4.17 7.45
CA LEU A 35 1.66 -5.07 7.04
C LEU A 35 1.11 -6.39 6.46
N GLY A 36 0.04 -6.91 7.05
CA GLY A 36 -0.61 -8.15 6.62
C GLY A 36 -1.90 -7.87 5.85
N ASN A 37 -1.80 -7.66 4.54
CA ASN A 37 -2.98 -7.42 3.70
C ASN A 37 -3.43 -8.68 2.96
N ALA A 38 -4.66 -9.14 3.22
CA ALA A 38 -5.24 -10.34 2.62
C ALA A 38 -5.35 -10.27 1.09
N TYR A 39 -5.63 -9.09 0.53
CA TYR A 39 -5.69 -8.87 -0.92
C TYR A 39 -4.32 -9.03 -1.56
N SER A 40 -3.27 -8.44 -0.97
CA SER A 40 -1.89 -8.63 -1.46
C SER A 40 -1.46 -10.10 -1.41
N ILE A 41 -1.77 -10.80 -0.31
CA ILE A 41 -1.47 -12.24 -0.17
C ILE A 41 -2.19 -13.05 -1.25
N PHE A 42 -3.48 -12.76 -1.47
CA PHE A 42 -4.26 -13.43 -2.51
C PHE A 42 -3.66 -13.21 -3.89
N LEU A 43 -3.31 -11.97 -4.25
CA LEU A 43 -2.69 -11.66 -5.54
C LEU A 43 -1.35 -12.37 -5.72
N PHE A 44 -0.46 -12.32 -4.73
CA PHE A 44 0.81 -13.05 -4.77
C PHE A 44 0.60 -14.55 -5.00
N ARG A 45 -0.40 -15.14 -4.31
CA ARG A 45 -0.77 -16.53 -4.53
C ARG A 45 -1.21 -16.80 -5.97
N GLN A 46 -2.01 -15.92 -6.58
CA GLN A 46 -2.44 -16.07 -7.98
C GLN A 46 -1.26 -16.02 -8.95
N PHE A 47 -0.25 -15.17 -8.70
CA PHE A 47 0.96 -15.12 -9.52
C PHE A 47 1.82 -16.39 -9.34
N PHE A 48 2.04 -16.83 -8.11
CA PHE A 48 2.85 -18.02 -7.86
C PHE A 48 2.21 -19.30 -8.42
N MET A 49 0.88 -19.41 -8.45
CA MET A 49 0.19 -20.56 -9.05
C MET A 49 0.34 -20.64 -10.58
N GLN A 50 0.70 -19.55 -11.26
CA GLN A 50 0.94 -19.57 -12.71
C GLN A 50 2.33 -20.10 -13.07
N MET A 51 3.21 -20.30 -12.09
CA MET A 51 4.56 -20.83 -12.32
C MET A 51 4.53 -22.33 -12.63
N PRO A 52 5.32 -22.81 -13.61
CA PRO A 52 5.50 -24.24 -13.83
C PRO A 52 6.14 -24.92 -12.62
N GLY A 53 5.54 -26.02 -12.16
CA GLY A 53 6.05 -26.81 -11.02
C GLY A 53 7.44 -27.44 -11.28
N ASP A 54 7.83 -27.58 -12.55
CA ASP A 54 9.11 -28.19 -12.95
C ASP A 54 10.32 -27.37 -12.50
N LEU A 55 10.16 -26.05 -12.31
CA LEU A 55 11.23 -25.16 -11.83
C LEU A 55 11.71 -25.55 -10.43
N TRP A 56 10.80 -26.03 -9.58
CA TRP A 56 11.16 -26.52 -8.25
C TRP A 56 11.93 -27.85 -8.32
N GLN A 57 11.52 -28.74 -9.22
CA GLN A 57 12.18 -30.03 -9.39
C GLN A 57 13.62 -29.85 -9.91
N ALA A 58 13.82 -28.97 -10.89
CA ALA A 58 15.14 -28.61 -11.39
C ALA A 58 16.02 -28.00 -10.29
N ALA A 59 15.51 -27.01 -9.56
CA ALA A 59 16.26 -26.37 -8.46
C ALA A 59 16.64 -27.36 -7.35
N ARG A 60 15.79 -28.37 -7.09
CA ARG A 60 16.08 -29.43 -6.13
C ARG A 60 17.19 -30.38 -6.61
N ILE A 61 17.25 -30.68 -7.91
CA ILE A 61 18.35 -31.45 -8.51
C ILE A 61 19.67 -30.68 -8.38
N ASP A 62 19.63 -29.36 -8.52
CA ASP A 62 20.77 -28.45 -8.33
C ASP A 62 21.16 -28.24 -6.84
N GLY A 63 20.48 -28.91 -5.90
CA GLY A 63 20.76 -28.83 -4.47
C GLY A 63 20.32 -27.52 -3.79
N ALA A 64 19.45 -26.73 -4.41
CA ALA A 64 18.98 -25.48 -3.83
C ALA A 64 18.07 -25.71 -2.62
N SER A 65 18.27 -24.93 -1.55
CA SER A 65 17.32 -24.87 -0.43
C SER A 65 16.04 -24.12 -0.79
N HIS A 66 14.96 -24.29 -0.01
CA HIS A 66 13.69 -23.59 -0.25
C HIS A 66 13.85 -22.05 -0.27
N PHE A 67 14.63 -21.50 0.65
CA PHE A 67 14.88 -20.06 0.72
C PHE A 67 15.71 -19.57 -0.48
N GLN A 68 16.67 -20.38 -0.93
CA GLN A 68 17.47 -20.09 -2.11
C GLN A 68 16.63 -20.13 -3.40
N TYR A 69 15.74 -21.11 -3.54
CA TYR A 69 14.80 -21.18 -4.65
C TYR A 69 13.86 -19.97 -4.66
N PHE A 70 13.31 -19.60 -3.51
CA PHE A 70 12.44 -18.44 -3.39
C PHE A 70 13.15 -17.15 -3.83
N THR A 71 14.32 -16.87 -3.27
CA THR A 71 15.03 -15.60 -3.54
C THR A 71 15.67 -15.53 -4.93
N ARG A 72 16.21 -16.65 -5.44
CA ARG A 72 16.94 -16.66 -6.72
C ARG A 72 16.10 -17.01 -7.94
N VAL A 73 14.97 -17.70 -7.77
CA VAL A 73 14.11 -18.13 -8.88
C VAL A 73 12.74 -17.46 -8.80
N VAL A 74 12.04 -17.63 -7.68
CA VAL A 74 10.65 -17.15 -7.56
C VAL A 74 10.57 -15.63 -7.59
N VAL A 75 11.39 -14.93 -6.78
CA VAL A 75 11.37 -13.46 -6.71
C VAL A 75 11.68 -12.77 -8.05
N PRO A 76 12.79 -13.07 -8.76
CA PRO A 76 13.10 -12.38 -10.01
C PRO A 76 12.11 -12.72 -11.13
N LEU A 77 11.57 -13.94 -11.18
CA LEU A 77 10.57 -14.32 -12.18
C LEU A 77 9.24 -13.58 -11.96
N ASN A 78 8.88 -13.35 -10.69
CA ASN A 78 7.67 -12.64 -10.30
C ASN A 78 7.90 -11.14 -10.04
N LEU A 79 9.05 -10.58 -10.41
CA LEU A 79 9.32 -9.14 -10.27
C LEU A 79 8.18 -8.26 -10.83
N PRO A 80 7.52 -8.60 -11.95
CA PRO A 80 6.33 -7.86 -12.42
C PRO A 80 5.17 -7.89 -11.42
N ALA A 81 4.92 -9.03 -10.78
CA ALA A 81 3.89 -9.18 -9.75
C ALA A 81 4.18 -8.30 -8.53
N PHE A 82 5.44 -8.29 -8.06
CA PHE A 82 5.87 -7.40 -6.98
C PHE A 82 5.66 -5.93 -7.33
N ALA A 83 5.94 -5.53 -8.57
CA ALA A 83 5.72 -4.16 -9.03
C ALA A 83 4.22 -3.79 -9.05
N ILE A 84 3.35 -4.68 -9.53
CA ILE A 84 1.89 -4.48 -9.56
C ILE A 84 1.35 -4.34 -8.14
N ILE A 85 1.64 -5.32 -7.29
CA ILE A 85 1.11 -5.35 -5.92
C ILE A 85 1.67 -4.19 -5.11
N GLY A 86 2.96 -3.86 -5.27
CA GLY A 86 3.58 -2.70 -4.66
C GLY A 86 2.94 -1.38 -5.10
N LEU A 87 2.66 -1.22 -6.39
CA LEU A 87 1.96 -0.04 -6.91
C LEU A 87 0.54 0.07 -6.34
N LEU A 88 -0.22 -1.02 -6.33
CA LEU A 88 -1.58 -1.03 -5.77
C LEU A 88 -1.57 -0.69 -4.27
N SER A 89 -0.65 -1.29 -3.51
CA SER A 89 -0.48 -0.97 -2.08
C SER A 89 -0.06 0.48 -1.86
N PHE A 90 0.83 1.02 -2.70
CA PHE A 90 1.20 2.43 -2.63
C PHE A 90 0.01 3.35 -2.86
N ILE A 91 -0.78 3.11 -3.92
CA ILE A 91 -1.96 3.92 -4.24
C ILE A 91 -2.96 3.90 -3.06
N TRP A 92 -3.19 2.73 -2.47
CA TRP A 92 -4.06 2.60 -1.30
C TRP A 92 -3.56 3.42 -0.11
N SER A 93 -2.29 3.26 0.26
CA SER A 93 -1.70 4.00 1.38
C SER A 93 -1.64 5.50 1.12
N TRP A 94 -1.36 5.92 -0.12
CA TRP A 94 -1.26 7.32 -0.53
C TRP A 94 -2.60 8.05 -0.50
N ASN A 95 -3.69 7.36 -0.87
CA ASN A 95 -5.05 7.91 -0.84
C ASN A 95 -5.76 7.73 0.51
N SER A 96 -5.11 7.09 1.49
CA SER A 96 -5.71 6.85 2.80
C SER A 96 -5.87 8.16 3.57
N PHE A 97 -7.11 8.46 3.95
CA PHE A 97 -7.48 9.67 4.71
C PHE A 97 -8.02 9.33 6.10
N MET A 98 -8.99 8.41 6.17
CA MET A 98 -9.71 8.08 7.41
C MET A 98 -8.77 7.57 8.50
N TRP A 99 -7.95 6.55 8.22
CA TRP A 99 -7.09 5.95 9.24
C TRP A 99 -6.05 6.94 9.82
N PRO A 100 -5.25 7.65 8.99
CA PRO A 100 -4.35 8.68 9.49
C PRO A 100 -5.04 9.74 10.36
N ARG A 101 -6.22 10.21 9.95
CA ARG A 101 -6.98 11.22 10.68
C ARG A 101 -7.47 10.73 12.04
N LEU A 102 -7.78 9.45 12.18
CA LEU A 102 -8.22 8.87 13.45
C LEU A 102 -7.06 8.65 14.43
N THR A 103 -5.87 8.31 13.92
CA THR A 103 -4.69 7.98 14.74
C THR A 103 -3.79 9.18 15.09
N GLN A 104 -3.95 10.30 14.38
CA GLN A 104 -3.18 11.53 14.59
C GLN A 104 -4.08 12.59 15.20
N ILE A 105 -4.02 12.65 16.52
CA ILE A 105 -4.89 13.47 17.36
C ILE A 105 -4.21 14.80 17.69
N ASP A 106 -2.87 14.81 17.80
CA ASP A 106 -2.10 16.03 18.03
C ASP A 106 -1.64 16.70 16.74
N GLN A 107 -1.55 18.03 16.78
CA GLN A 107 -1.07 18.88 15.68
C GLN A 107 0.45 18.82 15.46
N THR A 108 1.15 17.85 16.06
CA THR A 108 2.60 17.82 16.23
C THR A 108 3.40 17.35 15.00
N GLY A 109 2.81 17.37 13.80
CA GLY A 109 3.59 17.48 12.56
C GLY A 109 3.79 16.21 11.73
N HIS A 110 2.98 15.16 11.93
CA HIS A 110 3.06 13.92 11.15
C HIS A 110 1.93 13.72 10.12
N PHE A 111 1.24 14.78 9.69
CA PHE A 111 0.09 14.64 8.80
C PHE A 111 0.43 14.02 7.44
N THR A 112 -0.41 13.09 6.99
CA THR A 112 -0.40 12.65 5.60
C THR A 112 -0.91 13.77 4.69
N LEU A 113 -0.49 13.77 3.42
CA LEU A 113 -0.93 14.75 2.43
C LEU A 113 -2.47 14.90 2.37
N PRO A 114 -3.27 13.81 2.34
CA PRO A 114 -4.73 13.92 2.38
C PRO A 114 -5.26 14.62 3.65
N VAL A 115 -4.66 14.36 4.81
CA VAL A 115 -5.06 15.00 6.08
C VAL A 115 -4.68 16.48 6.10
N GLY A 116 -3.53 16.83 5.53
CA GLY A 116 -3.10 18.22 5.37
C GLY A 116 -4.00 19.02 4.43
N ILE A 117 -4.53 18.40 3.36
CA ILE A 117 -5.45 19.04 2.42
C ILE A 117 -6.78 19.39 3.09
N ASP A 118 -7.29 18.50 3.95
CA ASP A 118 -8.52 18.73 4.72
C ASP A 118 -8.44 19.96 5.65
N ALA A 119 -7.23 20.37 6.06
CA ALA A 119 -7.03 21.59 6.85
C ALA A 119 -7.33 22.89 6.08
N PHE A 120 -7.39 22.85 4.74
CA PHE A 120 -7.78 23.99 3.90
C PHE A 120 -9.30 24.12 3.72
N THR A 121 -10.06 23.11 4.12
CA THR A 121 -11.52 23.14 4.24
C THR A 121 -11.90 23.58 5.65
N ARG A 122 -11.89 24.89 5.91
CA ARG A 122 -12.24 25.46 7.23
C ARG A 122 -13.74 25.73 7.34
N ALA A 123 -14.24 25.77 8.58
CA ALA A 123 -15.63 26.14 8.87
C ALA A 123 -16.05 27.54 8.39
N GLN A 124 -15.07 28.42 8.10
CA GLN A 124 -15.28 29.81 7.69
C GLN A 124 -15.25 30.00 6.16
N GLY A 125 -14.96 28.96 5.38
CA GLY A 125 -14.83 29.04 3.93
C GLY A 125 -13.75 28.09 3.39
N VAL A 126 -13.89 27.73 2.10
CA VAL A 126 -12.92 26.87 1.40
C VAL A 126 -11.95 27.75 0.63
N GLU A 127 -10.67 27.66 0.95
CA GLU A 127 -9.60 28.29 0.17
C GLU A 127 -9.35 27.48 -1.12
N LEU A 128 -10.25 27.65 -2.09
CA LEU A 128 -10.30 26.84 -3.32
C LEU A 128 -8.96 26.81 -4.06
N HIS A 129 -8.24 27.94 -4.10
CA HIS A 129 -6.95 28.01 -4.79
C HIS A 129 -5.87 27.16 -4.11
N LEU A 130 -5.83 27.11 -2.77
CA LEU A 130 -4.90 26.26 -2.01
C LEU A 130 -5.26 24.79 -2.16
N LEU A 131 -6.56 24.47 -2.13
CA LEU A 131 -7.04 23.10 -2.27
C LEU A 131 -6.71 22.52 -3.65
N MET A 132 -6.94 23.29 -4.73
CA MET A 132 -6.59 22.87 -6.10
C MET A 132 -5.07 22.73 -6.30
N ALA A 133 -4.27 23.63 -5.71
CA ALA A 133 -2.81 23.54 -5.77
C ALA A 133 -2.30 22.27 -5.04
N ALA A 134 -2.81 22.00 -3.85
CA ALA A 134 -2.42 20.83 -3.06
C ALA A 134 -2.87 19.52 -3.71
N ALA A 135 -4.08 19.48 -4.29
CA ALA A 135 -4.56 18.33 -5.07
C ALA A 135 -3.64 18.05 -6.27
N THR A 136 -3.21 19.09 -7.00
CA THR A 136 -2.31 18.94 -8.15
C THR A 136 -0.95 18.34 -7.74
N ILE A 137 -0.36 18.84 -6.65
CA ILE A 137 0.92 18.31 -6.11
C ILE A 137 0.79 16.86 -5.69
N THR A 138 -0.36 16.47 -5.12
CA THR A 138 -0.63 15.11 -4.64
C THR A 138 -0.68 14.08 -5.77
N VAL A 139 -1.05 14.50 -6.98
CA VAL A 139 -1.13 13.62 -8.17
C VAL A 139 0.25 13.34 -8.78
N LEU A 140 1.21 14.28 -8.67
CA LEU A 140 2.55 14.14 -9.24
C LEU A 140 3.31 12.85 -8.86
N PRO A 141 3.42 12.45 -7.58
CA PRO A 141 4.15 11.23 -7.22
C PRO A 141 3.46 9.96 -7.74
N VAL A 142 2.13 9.96 -7.83
CA VAL A 142 1.37 8.84 -8.42
C VAL A 142 1.71 8.70 -9.91
N LEU A 143 1.77 9.82 -10.65
CA LEU A 143 2.17 9.82 -12.05
C LEU A 143 3.62 9.36 -12.24
N ALA A 144 4.54 9.81 -11.38
CA ALA A 144 5.94 9.41 -11.43
C ALA A 144 6.10 7.88 -11.22
N LEU A 145 5.41 7.33 -10.23
CA LEU A 145 5.40 5.88 -9.98
C LEU A 145 4.76 5.11 -11.13
N TYR A 146 3.63 5.59 -11.65
CA TYR A 146 2.96 4.98 -12.80
C TYR A 146 3.89 4.91 -14.03
N MET A 147 4.61 5.99 -14.34
CA MET A 147 5.61 6.00 -15.42
C MET A 147 6.75 5.00 -15.20
N GLY A 148 7.21 4.85 -13.96
CA GLY A 148 8.22 3.84 -13.60
C GLY A 148 7.70 2.42 -13.78
N SER A 149 6.50 2.13 -13.28
CA SER A 149 5.88 0.81 -13.36
C SER A 149 5.51 0.42 -14.80
N LEU A 150 5.13 1.38 -15.65
CA LEU A 150 4.79 1.14 -17.07
C LEU A 150 5.89 0.39 -17.84
N ARG A 151 7.17 0.70 -17.58
CA ARG A 151 8.29 0.00 -18.22
C ARG A 151 8.31 -1.48 -17.88
N LEU A 152 8.00 -1.84 -16.63
CA LEU A 152 7.96 -3.22 -16.16
C LEU A 152 6.79 -4.00 -16.78
N PHE A 153 5.65 -3.34 -17.01
CA PHE A 153 4.50 -3.95 -17.71
C PHE A 153 4.85 -4.30 -19.16
N ILE A 154 5.46 -3.37 -19.90
CA ILE A 154 5.84 -3.59 -21.30
C ILE A 154 6.85 -4.74 -21.42
N SER A 155 7.87 -4.78 -20.55
CA SER A 155 8.83 -5.89 -20.51
C SER A 155 8.22 -7.23 -20.10
N SER A 156 7.08 -7.23 -19.43
CA SER A 156 6.39 -8.45 -19.00
C SER A 156 5.46 -8.98 -20.08
N ALA A 157 4.71 -8.09 -20.75
CA ALA A 157 3.91 -8.46 -21.91
C ALA A 157 4.76 -9.07 -23.04
N ALA A 158 5.96 -8.52 -23.27
CA ALA A 158 6.90 -9.05 -24.27
C ALA A 158 7.35 -10.50 -23.97
N ARG A 159 7.47 -10.91 -22.69
CA ARG A 159 7.84 -12.29 -22.32
C ARG A 159 6.72 -13.30 -22.53
N ILE A 160 5.47 -12.86 -22.47
CA ILE A 160 4.29 -13.71 -22.71
C ILE A 160 4.13 -14.00 -24.21
N GLY A 161 4.52 -13.07 -25.08
CA GLY A 161 4.45 -13.23 -26.54
C GLY A 161 5.53 -14.13 -27.18
N ILE A 162 6.56 -14.55 -26.44
CA ILE A 162 7.64 -15.42 -26.98
C ILE A 162 7.24 -16.92 -26.92
N LYS A 163 6.04 -17.24 -26.41
CA LYS A 163 5.50 -18.61 -26.41
C LYS A 163 4.29 -18.71 -27.33
N SER A 164 4.51 -18.59 -28.64
CA SER A 164 3.62 -19.13 -29.69
C SER A 164 4.44 -19.84 -30.74
#